data_AF-A0A2M7NEX6-F1
#
_entry.id   AF-A0A2M7NEX6-F1
#
_cell.length_a   1.000
_cell.length_b   1.000
_cell.length_c   1.000
_cell.angle_alpha   90.00
_cell.angle_beta   90.00
_cell.angle_gamma   90.00
#
_symmetry.space_group_name_H-M   'P 1'
#
loop_
_entity.id
_entity.type
_entity.pdbx_description
1 polymer ?
#
loop_
_entity_poly.entity_id
_entity_poly.type
_entity_poly.pdbx_seq_one_letter_code
_entity_poly.pdbx_strand_id
1 'polypeptide(L)'
;MNSSVYIPEKQTWILEFESREELESLKPNFEELVKNSYQNPIKKIGITVKGNSEFSEIDGKKYDFISRCFCPWIGIDEDALSAVSHGLFAKFWQSKLNKNTFFAYQASKRGGEIHLQLLKDNQVLLIGKGITTLEGNGRV
;
A
#
# COMPACT_ATOMS: atom_id res chain seq x y z
N MET A 1 15.05 5.37 -6.48
CA MET A 1 14.28 4.11 -6.30
C MET A 1 15.24 3.06 -5.74
N ASN A 2 14.96 2.59 -4.52
CA ASN A 2 15.89 1.78 -3.71
C ASN A 2 15.86 0.29 -4.03
N SER A 3 14.67 -0.28 -4.20
CA SER A 3 14.50 -1.70 -4.53
C SER A 3 13.13 -1.98 -5.14
N SER A 4 12.99 -3.13 -5.79
CA SER A 4 11.68 -3.65 -6.22
C SER A 4 11.58 -5.15 -6.01
N VAL A 5 10.34 -5.62 -5.85
CA VAL A 5 10.01 -7.04 -5.84
C VAL A 5 8.72 -7.27 -6.59
N TYR A 6 8.71 -8.30 -7.44
CA TYR A 6 7.50 -8.81 -8.06
C TYR A 6 7.01 -10.02 -7.27
N ILE A 7 5.71 -10.07 -7.04
CA ILE A 7 5.02 -11.12 -6.27
C ILE A 7 4.07 -11.85 -7.24
N PRO A 8 4.53 -12.94 -7.89
CA PRO A 8 3.79 -13.58 -8.98
C PRO A 8 2.41 -14.09 -8.57
N GLU A 9 2.28 -14.67 -7.37
CA GLU A 9 1.03 -15.22 -6.86
C GLU A 9 -0.05 -14.15 -6.62
N LYS A 10 0.37 -12.89 -6.48
CA LYS A 10 -0.52 -11.72 -6.36
C LYS A 10 -0.51 -10.82 -7.59
N GLN A 11 0.31 -11.12 -8.60
CA GLN A 11 0.49 -10.29 -9.80
C GLN A 11 0.76 -8.82 -9.41
N THR A 12 1.58 -8.63 -8.37
CA THR A 12 1.77 -7.33 -7.71
C THR A 12 3.24 -6.97 -7.69
N TRP A 13 3.56 -5.74 -8.11
CA TRP A 13 4.87 -5.13 -7.87
C TRP A 13 4.87 -4.33 -6.57
N ILE A 14 5.94 -4.42 -5.81
CA ILE A 14 6.28 -3.49 -4.74
C ILE A 14 7.53 -2.73 -5.16
N LEU A 15 7.44 -1.41 -5.18
CA LEU A 15 8.53 -0.50 -5.54
C LEU A 15 8.85 0.37 -4.33
N GLU A 16 10.11 0.34 -3.89
CA GLU A 16 10.58 1.16 -2.77
C GLU A 16 11.24 2.44 -3.27
N PHE A 17 10.76 3.56 -2.73
CA PHE A 17 11.23 4.90 -3.00
C PHE A 17 12.10 5.41 -1.87
N GLU A 18 12.88 6.45 -2.15
CA GLU A 18 13.78 7.09 -1.19
C GLU A 18 13.09 8.24 -0.45
N SER A 19 12.26 8.98 -1.19
CA SER A 19 11.60 10.20 -0.74
C SER A 19 10.09 10.03 -0.71
N ARG A 20 9.47 10.63 0.31
CA ARG A 20 8.02 10.75 0.42
C ARG A 20 7.46 11.68 -0.65
N GLU A 21 8.16 12.77 -0.92
CA GLU A 21 7.79 13.76 -1.94
C GLU A 21 7.70 13.11 -3.33
N GLU A 22 8.64 12.22 -3.66
CA GLU A 22 8.60 11.44 -4.91
C GLU A 22 7.36 10.52 -4.95
N LEU A 23 7.08 9.82 -3.84
CA LEU A 23 5.92 8.95 -3.70
C LEU A 23 4.59 9.71 -3.84
N GLU A 24 4.47 10.88 -3.24
CA GLU A 24 3.24 11.69 -3.26
C GLU A 24 3.05 12.45 -4.59
N SER A 25 4.13 12.89 -5.22
CA SER A 25 4.10 13.63 -6.49
C SER A 25 3.84 12.74 -7.71
N LEU A 26 3.96 11.42 -7.58
CA LEU A 26 3.72 10.46 -8.64
C LEU A 26 2.31 10.59 -9.24
N LYS A 27 2.27 10.81 -10.55
CA LYS A 27 1.06 10.83 -11.38
C LYS A 27 1.22 9.82 -12.52
N PRO A 28 0.91 8.53 -12.28
CA PRO A 28 1.05 7.52 -13.31
C PRO A 28 0.09 7.81 -14.47
N ASN A 29 0.56 7.60 -15.70
CA ASN A 29 -0.33 7.54 -16.86
C ASN A 29 -0.97 6.16 -16.91
N PHE A 30 -2.17 6.04 -16.33
CA PHE A 30 -2.87 4.77 -16.20
C PHE A 30 -3.23 4.13 -17.55
N GLU A 31 -3.58 4.93 -18.55
CA GLU A 31 -3.84 4.42 -19.89
C GLU A 31 -2.60 3.74 -20.47
N GLU A 32 -1.44 4.38 -20.34
CA GLU A 32 -0.17 3.86 -20.83
C GLU A 32 0.23 2.58 -20.08
N LEU A 33 0.01 2.54 -18.76
CA LEU A 33 0.27 1.34 -17.94
C LEU A 33 -0.59 0.15 -18.37
N VAL A 34 -1.86 0.38 -18.69
CA VAL A 34 -2.75 -0.68 -19.18
C VAL A 34 -2.33 -1.11 -20.59
N LYS A 35 -2.09 -0.16 -21.50
CA LYS A 35 -1.67 -0.41 -22.89
C LYS A 35 -0.36 -1.19 -22.98
N ASN A 36 0.58 -1.05 -22.06
CA ASN A 36 1.89 -1.72 -22.15
C ASN A 36 2.00 -3.03 -21.35
N SER A 37 0.90 -3.53 -20.79
CA SER A 37 0.93 -4.68 -19.87
C SER A 37 0.82 -6.07 -20.53
N TYR A 38 0.85 -6.15 -21.87
CA TYR A 38 0.54 -7.38 -22.62
C TYR A 38 1.45 -8.59 -22.33
N GLN A 39 2.65 -8.40 -21.78
CA GLN A 39 3.63 -9.48 -21.63
C GLN A 39 3.64 -10.13 -20.23
N ASN A 40 3.04 -9.50 -19.21
CA ASN A 40 3.00 -10.05 -17.86
C ASN A 40 1.69 -9.67 -17.17
N PRO A 41 0.96 -10.62 -16.56
CA PRO A 41 -0.27 -10.29 -15.87
C PRO A 41 0.06 -9.48 -14.60
N ILE A 42 -0.20 -8.18 -14.64
CA ILE A 42 -0.06 -7.27 -13.51
C ILE A 42 -1.47 -6.85 -13.08
N LYS A 43 -1.74 -6.93 -11.78
CA LYS A 43 -2.99 -6.44 -11.18
C LYS A 43 -2.78 -5.17 -10.38
N LYS A 44 -1.58 -4.98 -9.82
CA LYS A 44 -1.31 -3.90 -8.88
C LYS A 44 0.16 -3.51 -8.86
N ILE A 45 0.41 -2.23 -8.68
CA ILE A 45 1.71 -1.67 -8.29
C ILE A 45 1.52 -0.97 -6.96
N GLY A 46 2.16 -1.50 -5.92
CA GLY A 46 2.35 -0.83 -4.65
C GLY A 46 3.65 -0.06 -4.66
N ILE A 47 3.61 1.20 -4.27
CA ILE A 47 4.82 1.98 -4.01
C ILE A 47 4.91 2.27 -2.51
N THR A 48 6.12 2.25 -1.96
CA THR A 48 6.33 2.44 -0.52
C THR A 48 7.63 3.16 -0.22
N VAL A 49 7.69 3.88 0.89
CA VAL A 49 8.89 4.51 1.43
C VAL A 49 9.00 4.17 2.91
N LYS A 50 10.23 3.97 3.39
CA LYS A 50 10.49 3.73 4.81
C LYS A 50 10.11 4.97 5.61
N GLY A 51 9.44 4.76 6.74
CA GLY A 51 9.23 5.83 7.71
C GLY A 51 10.53 6.21 8.41
N ASN A 52 10.89 7.50 8.39
CA ASN A 52 12.00 8.07 9.13
C ASN A 52 11.53 9.33 9.91
N SER A 53 12.32 9.79 10.87
CA SER A 53 11.91 10.84 11.82
C SER A 53 11.57 12.19 11.18
N GLU A 54 12.05 12.48 9.97
CA GLU A 54 11.83 13.76 9.28
C GLU A 54 10.64 13.72 8.31
N PHE A 55 10.30 12.56 7.72
CA PHE A 55 9.33 12.47 6.63
C PHE A 55 8.11 11.58 6.94
N SER A 56 8.15 10.78 8.01
CA SER A 56 7.06 9.87 8.39
C SER A 56 5.96 10.48 9.24
N GLU A 57 6.04 11.78 9.56
CA GLU A 57 5.01 12.43 10.37
C GLU A 57 3.86 12.94 9.49
N ILE A 58 2.65 12.51 9.81
CA ILE A 58 1.40 13.01 9.20
C ILE A 58 0.45 13.31 10.35
N ASP A 59 0.00 14.56 10.44
CA ASP A 59 -0.86 15.04 11.53
C ASP A 59 -0.32 14.69 12.93
N GLY A 60 0.99 14.81 13.14
CA GLY A 60 1.65 14.52 14.42
C GLY A 60 1.87 13.03 14.71
N LYS A 61 1.53 12.13 13.78
CA LYS A 61 1.70 10.68 13.93
C LYS A 61 2.85 10.17 13.08
N LYS A 62 3.70 9.31 13.65
CA LYS A 62 4.82 8.68 12.96
C LYS A 62 4.45 7.31 12.45
N TYR A 63 4.73 7.05 11.18
CA TYR A 63 4.48 5.75 10.53
C TYR A 63 5.79 5.02 10.27
N ASP A 64 5.76 3.69 10.34
CA ASP A 64 6.88 2.83 9.98
C ASP A 64 7.14 2.80 8.47
N PHE A 65 6.09 3.00 7.67
CA PHE A 65 6.18 3.20 6.23
C PHE A 65 4.95 3.92 5.69
N ILE A 66 5.14 4.58 4.55
CA ILE A 66 4.07 5.22 3.77
C ILE A 66 3.94 4.47 2.44
N SER A 67 2.74 4.40 1.89
CA SER A 67 2.49 3.70 0.62
C SER A 67 1.43 4.36 -0.26
N ARG A 68 1.40 3.99 -1.54
CA ARG A 68 0.28 4.20 -2.48
C ARG A 68 0.10 2.93 -3.31
N CYS A 69 -1.11 2.70 -3.82
CA CYS A 69 -1.45 1.48 -4.55
C CYS A 69 -2.22 1.80 -5.83
N PHE A 70 -1.61 1.52 -6.98
CA PHE A 70 -2.21 1.70 -8.29
C PHE A 70 -2.65 0.37 -8.86
N CYS A 71 -3.87 0.28 -9.35
CA CYS A 71 -4.41 -0.96 -9.91
C CYS A 71 -5.31 -0.75 -11.14
N PRO A 72 -4.86 0.04 -12.14
CA PRO A 72 -5.68 0.38 -13.31
C PRO A 72 -6.14 -0.85 -14.11
N TRP A 73 -5.38 -1.95 -14.05
CA TRP A 73 -5.73 -3.23 -14.71
C TRP A 73 -7.01 -3.90 -14.17
N ILE A 74 -7.50 -3.49 -13.01
CA ILE A 74 -8.79 -3.97 -12.46
C ILE A 74 -9.86 -2.87 -12.46
N GLY A 75 -9.65 -1.79 -13.22
CA GLY A 75 -10.61 -0.68 -13.35
C GLY A 75 -10.58 0.33 -12.21
N ILE A 76 -9.54 0.30 -11.35
CA ILE A 76 -9.36 1.26 -10.26
C ILE A 76 -7.97 1.89 -10.40
N ASP A 77 -7.90 3.13 -10.83
CA ASP A 77 -6.63 3.85 -11.01
C ASP A 77 -5.75 3.81 -9.75
N GLU A 78 -6.30 4.27 -8.62
CA GLU A 78 -5.65 4.25 -7.31
C GLU A 78 -6.62 3.76 -6.23
N ASP A 79 -6.21 2.73 -5.49
CA ASP A 79 -6.94 2.22 -4.34
C ASP A 79 -6.81 3.22 -3.18
N ALA A 80 -7.89 3.45 -2.43
CA ALA A 80 -7.88 4.38 -1.31
C ALA A 80 -7.17 3.79 -0.07
N LEU A 81 -7.37 2.50 0.20
CA LEU A 81 -6.64 1.76 1.25
C LEU A 81 -6.65 0.25 0.91
N SER A 82 -5.52 -0.25 0.42
CA SER A 82 -5.40 -1.63 -0.05
C SER A 82 -4.94 -2.56 1.07
N ALA A 83 -5.89 -3.22 1.74
CA ALA A 83 -5.60 -4.21 2.79
C ALA A 83 -4.66 -5.34 2.31
N VAL A 84 -4.88 -5.85 1.10
CA VAL A 84 -4.03 -6.91 0.51
C VAL A 84 -2.60 -6.41 0.31
N SER A 85 -2.42 -5.18 -0.19
CA SER A 85 -1.07 -4.63 -0.37
C SER A 85 -0.36 -4.44 0.96
N HIS A 86 -1.07 -4.02 2.00
CA HIS A 86 -0.46 -3.86 3.33
C HIS A 86 0.02 -5.17 3.92
N GLY A 87 -0.66 -6.29 3.66
CA GLY A 87 -0.13 -7.62 3.99
C GLY A 87 1.21 -7.93 3.30
N LEU A 88 1.36 -7.50 2.05
CA LEU A 88 2.61 -7.67 1.28
C LEU A 88 3.70 -6.68 1.75
N PHE A 89 3.35 -5.42 1.99
CA PHE A 89 4.27 -4.43 2.55
C PHE A 89 4.78 -4.82 3.94
N ALA A 90 3.93 -5.39 4.79
CA ALA A 90 4.33 -5.85 6.11
C ALA A 90 5.46 -6.90 6.02
N LYS A 91 5.32 -7.87 5.10
CA LYS A 91 6.36 -8.88 4.83
C LYS A 91 7.61 -8.28 4.21
N PHE A 92 7.44 -7.35 3.27
CA PHE A 92 8.56 -6.63 2.64
C PHE A 92 9.37 -5.83 3.67
N TRP A 93 8.71 -5.13 4.59
CA TRP A 93 9.38 -4.33 5.63
C TRP A 93 9.87 -5.16 6.81
N GLN A 94 9.27 -6.33 7.11
CA GLN A 94 9.79 -7.25 8.12
C GLN A 94 11.23 -7.64 7.83
N SER A 95 11.53 -8.06 6.60
CA SER A 95 12.89 -8.50 6.23
C SER A 95 13.93 -7.38 6.32
N LYS A 96 13.50 -6.12 6.18
CA LYS A 96 14.38 -4.93 6.21
C LYS A 96 14.52 -4.29 7.58
N LEU A 97 13.45 -4.26 8.36
CA LEU A 97 13.38 -3.55 9.64
C LEU A 97 13.51 -4.48 10.83
N ASN A 98 13.46 -5.80 10.61
CA ASN A 98 13.47 -6.81 11.66
C ASN A 98 12.37 -6.56 12.71
N LYS A 99 11.17 -6.16 12.25
CA LYS A 99 9.99 -5.86 13.06
C LYS A 99 8.81 -6.72 12.61
N ASN A 100 7.93 -7.08 13.56
CA ASN A 100 6.70 -7.81 13.27
C ASN A 100 5.44 -6.97 13.41
N THR A 101 5.55 -5.75 13.94
CA THR A 101 4.44 -4.81 14.08
C THR A 101 4.77 -3.53 13.34
N PHE A 102 3.80 -3.03 12.57
CA PHE A 102 3.94 -1.82 11.79
C PHE A 102 2.72 -0.92 11.96
N PHE A 103 2.96 0.38 11.99
CA PHE A 103 1.93 1.38 11.77
C PHE A 103 2.17 2.06 10.42
N ALA A 104 1.20 1.96 9.51
CA ALA A 104 1.37 2.37 8.12
C ALA A 104 0.32 3.39 7.71
N TYR A 105 0.70 4.23 6.74
CA TYR A 105 -0.19 5.19 6.10
C TYR A 105 -0.24 4.96 4.60
N GLN A 106 -1.44 4.95 4.02
CA GLN A 106 -1.63 5.01 2.57
C GLN A 106 -1.95 6.43 2.14
N ALA A 107 -1.01 7.07 1.44
CA ALA A 107 -1.10 8.43 0.93
C ALA A 107 -1.93 8.51 -0.37
N SER A 108 -3.08 7.84 -0.39
CA SER A 108 -4.08 8.03 -1.45
C SER A 108 -4.78 9.38 -1.27
N LYS A 109 -5.59 9.80 -2.24
CA LYS A 109 -6.43 11.01 -2.13
C LYS A 109 -7.30 11.05 -0.85
N ARG A 110 -7.74 9.89 -0.35
CA ARG A 110 -8.54 9.78 0.87
C ARG A 110 -7.70 9.69 2.14
N GLY A 111 -6.47 9.20 2.02
CA GLY A 111 -5.67 8.78 3.18
C GLY A 111 -6.21 7.51 3.83
N GLY A 112 -5.37 6.85 4.62
CA GLY A 112 -5.80 5.72 5.42
C GLY A 112 -4.68 5.21 6.33
N GLU A 113 -5.01 5.05 7.61
CA GLU A 113 -4.11 4.50 8.62
C GLU A 113 -4.42 3.01 8.84
N ILE A 114 -3.39 2.20 9.03
CA ILE A 114 -3.56 0.79 9.35
C ILE A 114 -2.43 0.26 10.22
N HIS A 115 -2.80 -0.50 11.25
CA HIS A 115 -1.87 -1.27 12.06
C HIS A 115 -1.77 -2.69 11.52
N LEU A 116 -0.55 -3.22 11.52
CA LEU A 116 -0.20 -4.50 10.96
C LEU A 116 0.57 -5.31 11.99
N GLN A 117 0.24 -6.58 12.12
CA GLN A 117 1.00 -7.52 12.93
C GLN A 117 1.22 -8.81 12.16
N LEU A 118 2.48 -9.16 11.91
CA LEU A 118 2.84 -10.48 11.40
C LEU A 118 2.69 -11.49 12.53
N LEU A 119 1.92 -12.53 12.25
CA LEU A 119 1.70 -13.65 13.15
C LEU A 119 2.63 -14.80 12.79
N LYS A 120 2.57 -15.87 13.58
CA LYS A 120 3.15 -17.16 13.20
C LYS A 120 2.45 -17.65 11.92
N ASP A 121 3.12 -18.49 11.15
CA ASP A 121 2.56 -19.13 9.94
C ASP A 121 2.24 -18.18 8.76
N ASN A 122 3.04 -17.12 8.57
CA ASN A 122 2.96 -16.20 7.41
C ASN A 122 1.63 -15.44 7.26
N GLN A 123 0.84 -15.34 8.34
CA GLN A 123 -0.38 -14.54 8.41
C GLN A 123 -0.09 -13.10 8.82
N VAL A 124 -0.96 -12.18 8.41
CA VAL A 124 -0.88 -10.76 8.79
C VAL A 124 -2.23 -10.32 9.33
N LEU A 125 -2.25 -9.85 10.58
CA LEU A 125 -3.39 -9.20 11.19
C LEU A 125 -3.42 -7.73 10.76
N LEU A 126 -4.59 -7.28 10.33
CA LEU A 126 -4.88 -5.92 9.86
C LEU A 126 -5.84 -5.28 10.85
N ILE A 127 -5.47 -4.15 11.44
CA ILE A 127 -6.28 -3.44 12.44
C ILE A 127 -6.47 -2.00 11.96
N GLY A 128 -7.72 -1.58 11.83
CA GLY A 128 -8.10 -0.23 11.42
C GLY A 128 -9.39 0.20 12.08
N LYS A 129 -9.62 1.51 12.15
CA LYS A 129 -10.85 2.07 12.70
C LYS A 129 -11.94 2.12 11.62
N GLY A 130 -13.08 1.47 11.88
CA GLY A 130 -14.29 1.62 11.08
C GLY A 130 -15.12 2.81 11.56
N ILE A 131 -15.76 3.52 10.63
CA ILE A 131 -16.76 4.55 10.92
C ILE A 131 -17.96 4.29 10.02
N THR A 132 -19.14 4.14 10.61
CA THR A 132 -20.40 4.01 9.87
C THR A 132 -20.74 5.36 9.23
N THR A 133 -20.85 5.39 7.91
CA THR A 133 -21.21 6.61 7.15
C THR A 133 -22.67 6.62 6.71
N LEU A 134 -23.27 5.45 6.51
CA LEU A 134 -24.66 5.26 6.12
C LEU A 134 -25.19 4.00 6.79
N GLU A 135 -26.41 4.10 7.34
CA GLU A 135 -27.15 2.97 7.88
C GLU A 135 -28.57 2.99 7.29
N GLY A 136 -29.08 1.81 6.92
CA GLY A 136 -30.38 1.69 6.27
C GLY A 136 -30.82 0.23 6.14
N ASN A 137 -32.03 0.04 5.61
CA ASN A 137 -32.62 -1.29 5.44
C ASN A 137 -32.74 -1.62 3.94
N GLY A 138 -32.22 -2.79 3.53
CA GLY A 138 -32.42 -3.34 2.20
C GLY A 138 -33.54 -4.38 2.21
N ARG A 139 -34.43 -4.35 1.21
CA ARG A 139 -35.35 -5.47 0.94
C ARG A 139 -34.68 -6.37 -0.09
N VAL A 140 -34.48 -7.63 0.29
CA VAL A 140 -34.00 -8.72 -0.56
C VAL A 140 -35.15 -9.53 -1.11
#